data_AF-A0A6J4RCN5-F1
#
_entry.id   AF-A0A6J4RCN5-F1
#
_cell.length_a   1.000
_cell.length_b   1.000
_cell.length_c   1.000
_cell.angle_alpha   90.00
_cell.angle_beta   90.00
_cell.angle_gamma   90.00
#
_symmetry.space_group_name_H-M   'P 1'
#
loop_
_entity.id
_entity.type
_entity.pdbx_description
1 polymer ?
#
loop_
_entity_poly.entity_id
_entity_poly.type
_entity_poly.pdbx_seq_one_letter_code
_entity_poly.pdbx_strand_id
1 'polypeptide(L)'
;MGYEHLEIERGNGVSARGDLYRVVREEIEGLLSVGPGALAATTKALLRGIGNAAPVEVTRITARRIPESRTGEECQEGLGAFLEKREPVWREKS
;
A
#
# COMPACT_ATOMS: atom_id res chain seq x y z
N MET A 1 -20.11 17.69 24.21
CA MET A 1 -18.71 17.52 23.78
C MET A 1 -18.74 16.60 22.57
N GLY A 2 -18.53 17.19 21.40
CA GLY A 2 -18.72 16.53 20.11
C GLY A 2 -17.65 15.49 19.85
N TYR A 3 -18.09 14.30 19.44
CA TYR A 3 -17.28 13.42 18.65
C TYR A 3 -17.69 13.69 17.21
N GLU A 4 -16.92 14.55 16.55
CA GLU A 4 -17.02 14.72 15.10
C GLU A 4 -16.84 13.34 14.46
N HIS A 5 -17.80 12.99 13.62
CA HIS A 5 -17.79 11.77 12.83
C HIS A 5 -16.57 11.88 11.92
N LEU A 6 -15.51 11.14 12.24
CA LEU A 6 -14.42 10.89 11.30
C LEU A 6 -15.05 10.19 10.09
N GLU A 7 -15.35 10.96 9.05
CA GLU A 7 -15.62 10.43 7.72
C GLU A 7 -14.37 9.66 7.31
N ILE A 8 -14.41 8.34 7.54
CA ILE A 8 -13.49 7.43 6.88
C ILE A 8 -13.89 7.52 5.41
N GLU A 9 -13.15 8.32 4.64
CA GLU A 9 -13.21 8.34 3.19
C GLU A 9 -12.88 6.93 2.70
N ARG A 10 -13.91 6.08 2.55
CA ARG A 10 -13.80 4.82 1.82
C ARG A 10 -13.64 5.19 0.36
N GLY A 11 -12.42 5.47 -0.07
CA GLY A 11 -12.06 5.61 -1.47
C GLY A 11 -12.11 4.27 -2.21
N ASN A 12 -13.26 3.59 -2.22
CA ASN A 12 -13.58 2.60 -3.23
C ASN A 12 -14.81 3.15 -3.94
N GLY A 13 -14.58 3.87 -5.05
CA GLY A 13 -15.61 4.58 -5.78
C GLY A 13 -16.85 3.72 -6.01
N VAL A 14 -18.03 4.26 -5.69
CA VAL A 14 -19.30 3.63 -6.06
C VAL A 14 -19.42 3.69 -7.58
N SER A 15 -19.01 2.61 -8.23
CA SER A 15 -19.12 2.46 -9.67
C SER A 15 -20.54 2.09 -10.07
N ALA A 16 -21.02 2.61 -11.20
CA ALA A 16 -22.21 2.06 -11.85
C ALA A 16 -21.99 0.57 -12.17
N ARG A 17 -23.07 -0.23 -12.22
CA ARG A 17 -23.00 -1.70 -12.35
C ARG A 17 -22.16 -2.18 -13.56
N GLY A 18 -22.10 -1.38 -14.64
CA GLY A 18 -21.32 -1.69 -15.85
C GLY A 18 -19.83 -1.36 -15.77
N ASP A 19 -19.40 -0.59 -14.77
CA ASP A 19 -18.07 0.01 -14.71
C ASP A 19 -17.18 -0.62 -13.61
N LEU A 20 -17.75 -1.58 -12.87
CA LEU A 20 -17.07 -2.34 -11.82
C LEU A 20 -15.84 -3.08 -12.33
N TYR A 21 -15.92 -3.69 -13.51
CA TYR A 21 -14.80 -4.43 -14.10
C TYR A 21 -13.62 -3.53 -14.45
N ARG A 22 -13.89 -2.31 -14.90
CA ARG A 22 -12.85 -1.33 -15.21
C ARG A 22 -12.15 -0.90 -13.93
N VAL A 23 -12.92 -0.49 -12.92
CA VAL A 23 -12.38 -0.08 -11.62
C VAL A 23 -11.57 -1.20 -10.98
N VAL A 24 -12.09 -2.44 -10.94
CA VAL A 24 -11.36 -3.58 -10.38
C VAL A 24 -10.05 -3.84 -11.13
N ARG A 25 -10.03 -3.69 -12.46
CA ARG A 25 -8.80 -3.85 -13.25
C ARG A 25 -7.77 -2.78 -12.90
N GLU A 26 -8.19 -1.51 -12.86
CA GLU A 26 -7.31 -0.39 -12.53
C GLU A 26 -6.69 -0.56 -11.12
N GLU A 27 -7.48 -1.02 -10.15
CA GLU A 27 -6.99 -1.31 -8.81
C GLU A 27 -5.99 -2.48 -8.80
N ILE A 28 -6.29 -3.57 -9.51
CA ILE A 28 -5.37 -4.72 -9.63
C ILE A 28 -4.06 -4.29 -10.28
N GLU A 29 -4.11 -3.54 -11.37
CA GLU A 29 -2.94 -3.03 -12.07
C GLU A 29 -2.11 -2.13 -11.16
N GLY A 30 -2.76 -1.23 -10.42
CA GLY A 30 -2.09 -0.37 -9.42
C GLY A 30 -1.37 -1.17 -8.34
N LEU A 31 -2.02 -2.22 -7.80
CA LEU A 31 -1.43 -3.09 -6.78
C LEU A 31 -0.27 -3.92 -7.32
N LEU A 32 -0.39 -4.49 -8.53
CA LEU A 32 0.67 -5.26 -9.18
C LEU A 32 1.89 -4.41 -9.58
N SER A 33 1.70 -3.09 -9.62
CA SER A 33 2.74 -2.14 -9.97
C SER A 33 3.75 -1.89 -8.84
N VAL A 34 3.38 -2.23 -7.60
CA VAL A 34 4.21 -2.12 -6.39
C VAL A 34 5.14 -3.32 -6.29
N GLY A 35 6.31 -3.13 -5.70
CA GLY A 35 7.21 -4.25 -5.36
C GLY A 35 6.46 -5.34 -4.56
N PRO A 36 6.58 -6.63 -4.95
CA PRO A 36 5.86 -7.74 -4.32
C PRO A 36 6.08 -7.87 -2.80
N GLY A 37 7.29 -7.58 -2.29
CA GLY A 37 7.59 -7.63 -0.87
C GLY A 37 6.94 -6.49 -0.10
N ALA A 38 7.04 -5.26 -0.62
CA ALA A 38 6.38 -4.08 -0.08
C ALA A 38 4.85 -4.23 -0.02
N LEU A 39 4.24 -4.79 -1.07
CA LEU A 39 2.81 -5.05 -1.14
C LEU A 39 2.37 -6.07 -0.08
N ALA A 40 3.11 -7.16 0.10
CA ALA A 40 2.81 -8.20 1.08
C ALA A 40 2.94 -7.68 2.53
N ALA A 41 3.99 -6.91 2.81
CA ALA A 41 4.26 -6.34 4.12
C ALA A 41 3.19 -5.31 4.53
N THR A 42 2.82 -4.42 3.60
CA THR A 42 1.87 -3.32 3.87
C THR A 42 0.43 -3.83 3.89
N THR A 43 0.00 -4.54 2.84
CA THR A 43 -1.43 -4.87 2.62
C THR A 43 -1.95 -5.93 3.58
N LYS A 44 -1.16 -6.96 3.91
CA LYS A 44 -1.64 -8.08 4.73
C LYS A 44 -1.16 -8.01 6.17
N ALA A 45 0.13 -7.77 6.41
CA ALA A 45 0.67 -7.91 7.75
C ALA A 45 0.49 -6.64 8.59
N LEU A 46 0.71 -5.47 7.99
CA LEU A 46 0.58 -4.19 8.70
C LEU A 46 -0.89 -3.81 8.89
N LEU A 47 -1.70 -3.76 7.83
CA LEU A 47 -3.12 -3.40 7.91
C LEU A 47 -3.94 -4.32 8.84
N ARG A 48 -3.69 -5.64 8.84
CA ARG A 48 -4.35 -6.56 9.80
C ARG A 48 -3.90 -6.34 11.23
N GLY A 49 -2.64 -5.95 11.45
CA GLY A 49 -2.08 -5.74 12.78
C GLY A 49 -2.50 -4.42 13.44
N ILE A 50 -2.93 -3.43 12.65
CA ILE A 50 -3.30 -2.10 13.16
C ILE A 50 -4.82 -1.85 13.19
N GLY A 51 -5.63 -2.69 12.53
CA GLY A 51 -7.06 -2.44 12.34
C GLY A 51 -7.88 -2.20 13.61
N ASN A 52 -7.45 -2.72 14.76
CA ASN A 52 -8.08 -2.51 16.07
C ASN A 52 -7.10 -2.02 17.15
N ALA A 53 -5.88 -1.60 16.77
CA ALA A 53 -4.85 -1.21 17.74
C ALA A 53 -5.06 0.24 18.23
N ALA A 54 -4.69 0.53 19.47
CA ALA A 54 -4.70 1.92 19.94
C ALA A 54 -3.63 2.74 19.20
N PRO A 55 -3.80 4.08 19.05
CA PRO A 55 -2.86 4.92 18.29
C PRO A 55 -1.38 4.78 18.71
N VAL A 56 -1.13 4.57 20.01
CA VAL A 56 0.23 4.35 20.54
C VAL A 56 0.83 3.02 20.08
N GLU A 57 0.02 1.98 19.95
CA GLU A 57 0.44 0.67 19.46
C GLU A 57 0.65 0.68 17.95
N VAL A 58 -0.19 1.40 17.20
CA VAL A 58 0.02 1.64 15.76
C VAL A 58 1.37 2.31 15.54
N THR A 59 1.67 3.37 16.29
CA THR A 59 2.95 4.10 16.20
C THR A 59 4.14 3.18 16.49
N ARG A 60 4.06 2.36 17.53
CA ARG A 60 5.12 1.40 17.87
C ARG A 60 5.31 0.34 16.78
N ILE A 61 4.21 -0.18 16.23
CA ILE A 61 4.22 -1.19 15.17
C ILE A 61 4.84 -0.64 13.89
N THR A 62 4.46 0.58 13.48
CA THR A 62 4.96 1.23 12.26
C THR A 62 6.41 1.68 12.42
N ALA A 63 6.80 2.23 13.57
CA ALA A 63 8.18 2.65 13.85
C ALA A 63 9.19 1.50 13.76
N ARG A 64 8.78 0.26 14.05
CA ARG A 64 9.62 -0.93 13.86
C ARG A 64 9.65 -1.40 12.40
N ARG A 65 8.49 -1.49 11.75
CA ARG A 65 8.35 -2.16 10.43
C ARG A 65 8.74 -1.29 9.24
N ILE A 66 8.52 0.01 9.30
CA ILE A 66 8.81 0.93 8.19
C ILE A 66 10.32 1.01 7.89
N PRO A 67 11.22 1.13 8.89
CA PRO A 67 12.66 1.13 8.62
C PRO A 67 13.15 -0.19 8.01
N GLU A 68 12.68 -1.33 8.53
CA GLU A 68 13.01 -2.67 8.01
C GLU A 68 12.65 -2.79 6.51
N SER A 69 11.49 -2.26 6.11
CA SER A 69 11.07 -2.25 4.72
C SER A 69 11.85 -1.28 3.83
N ARG A 70 12.46 -0.22 4.38
CA ARG A 70 13.17 0.83 3.63
C ARG A 70 14.63 0.53 3.36
N THR A 71 15.23 -0.37 4.13
CA THR A 71 16.63 -0.78 3.96
C THR A 71 16.79 -2.04 3.11
N GLY A 72 15.70 -2.69 2.73
CA GLY A 72 15.74 -3.93 1.93
C GLY A 72 16.11 -3.69 0.46
N GLU A 73 16.60 -4.76 -0.19
CA GLU A 73 17.02 -4.76 -1.60
C GLU A 73 15.95 -4.23 -2.55
N GLU A 74 14.70 -4.62 -2.33
CA GLU A 74 13.55 -4.15 -3.12
C GLU A 74 13.34 -2.63 -3.01
N CYS A 75 13.53 -2.05 -1.82
CA CYS A 75 13.42 -0.61 -1.65
C CYS A 75 14.58 0.13 -2.32
N GLN A 76 15.79 -0.43 -2.26
CA GLN A 76 16.96 0.15 -2.92
C GLN A 76 16.81 0.11 -4.44
N GLU A 77 16.32 -1.00 -4.99
CA GLU A 77 16.02 -1.13 -6.41
C GLU A 77 14.90 -0.17 -6.85
N GLY A 78 13.82 -0.04 -6.08
CA GLY A 78 12.73 0.89 -6.41
C GLY A 78 13.18 2.35 -6.38
N LEU A 79 13.99 2.71 -5.39
CA LEU A 79 14.60 4.04 -5.29
C LEU A 79 15.58 4.29 -6.44
N GLY A 80 16.43 3.32 -6.77
CA GLY A 80 17.36 3.39 -7.90
C GLY A 80 16.62 3.56 -9.23
N ALA A 81 15.62 2.72 -9.50
CA ALA A 81 14.78 2.80 -10.69
C ALA A 81 14.10 4.17 -10.83
N PHE A 82 13.55 4.71 -9.74
CA PHE A 82 12.95 6.05 -9.73
C PHE A 82 13.96 7.15 -10.06
N LEU A 83 15.13 7.12 -9.41
CA LEU A 83 16.19 8.12 -9.62
C LEU A 83 16.78 8.05 -11.03
N GLU A 84 16.92 6.84 -11.57
CA GLU A 84 17.43 6.57 -12.92
C GLU A 84 16.38 6.70 -14.01
N LYS A 85 15.10 6.94 -13.65
CA LYS A 85 13.95 7.02 -14.57
C LYS A 85 13.79 5.79 -15.45
N ARG A 86 14.05 4.61 -14.89
CA ARG A 86 13.81 3.31 -15.53
C ARG A 86 12.71 2.57 -14.78
N GLU A 87 12.19 1.53 -15.41
CA GLU A 87 11.33 0.59 -14.70
C GLU A 87 12.15 -0.25 -13.71
N PRO A 88 11.61 -0.56 -12.52
CA PRO A 88 12.23 -1.49 -11.60
C PRO A 88 12.13 -2.93 -12.12
N VAL A 89 13.07 -3.80 -11.72
CA VAL A 89 13.18 -5.18 -12.25
C VAL A 89 11.90 -6.03 -12.13
N TRP A 90 11.05 -5.77 -11.14
CA TRP A 90 9.80 -6.52 -10.96
C TRP A 90 8.72 -6.14 -12.00
N ARG A 91 8.92 -5.08 -12.77
CA ARG A 91 8.06 -4.72 -13.91
C ARG A 91 8.56 -5.28 -15.24
N GLU A 92 9.77 -5.86 -15.31
CA GLU A 92 10.31 -6.45 -16.54
C GLU A 92 9.73 -7.83 -16.90
N LYS A 93 8.74 -8.34 -16.18
CA LYS A 93 8.04 -9.58 -16.57
C LYS A 93 6.52 -9.43 -16.49
N SER A 94 5.91 -9.34 -17.66
CA SER A 94 4.61 -9.95 -17.95
C SER A 94 4.77 -10.84 -19.19
#